data_AF-A0AAD2FSJ5-F1
#
_entry.id   AF-A0AAD2FSJ5-F1
#
_cell.length_a   1.000
_cell.length_b   1.000
_cell.length_c   1.000
_cell.angle_alpha   90.00
_cell.angle_beta   90.00
_cell.angle_gamma   90.00
#
_symmetry.space_group_name_H-M   'P 1'
#
loop_
_entity.id
_entity.type
_entity.pdbx_description
1 polymer ?
#
loop_
_entity_poly.entity_id
_entity_poly.type
_entity_poly.pdbx_seq_one_letter_code
_entity_poly.pdbx_strand_id
1 'polypeptide(L)'
;MSLLRILLTAVWLSHAVFGFILAPTTRTNIHSLSSFISRHRDEFPSSPVSTSLTLALEGESHTSLVSENGSVLDQVLHNPTFWSFNVMLVIVFLLYSWESFVEYAKEECPPAIVPVIEKILGEMGGLGFIGLLLSALLNQAAFGEVVGNISERFLGEPSTLLESFEFLHEVFFQAAIAFFATSAFIIVRVLMSFKAILELSSEQSENFGGSDAASQELSCTVARILNAPTLEKATLIRNCDEQEGLECEVDLEDGFVRKLAVQQVNPLWRELTLTPRARASEILVLRERLKKEFNLDEDFEIRKYLEQGFATCNLDLVEISPLSWVPLIPLIALANSVDLSHDVVNPAAGNSVETSGFFLSTPLFFFPKLLIELLNIGWFAINFVKMTSIKNMLLPTVVRVEGEEGRGRLLPPAVEFDDQRKAFQANSSPFWISWIEKIYATPATNRLEELFGIAGGSGLSFYLNSIKFQTWLVVASLVVFTSNILPRDVYALTHLDSVQVGSPENLVPEVLVFGLFALINVTQIFVVPITVLNFCLISCVESFVDTEAQEDIPNA
;
A
#
# COMPACT_ATOMS: atom_id res chain seq x y z
N MET A 1 -19.01 -11.33 0.99
CA MET A 1 -20.14 -10.40 0.70
C MET A 1 -20.63 -9.63 1.93
N SER A 2 -20.45 -10.14 3.15
CA SER A 2 -20.81 -9.49 4.42
C SER A 2 -19.99 -8.23 4.72
N LEU A 3 -18.66 -8.28 4.59
CA LEU A 3 -17.77 -7.15 4.90
C LEU A 3 -18.00 -5.92 4.00
N LEU A 4 -18.21 -6.14 2.70
CA LEU A 4 -18.55 -5.07 1.74
C LEU A 4 -19.90 -4.42 2.08
N ARG A 5 -20.87 -5.19 2.59
CA ARG A 5 -22.15 -4.64 3.05
C ARG A 5 -21.98 -3.79 4.31
N ILE A 6 -21.15 -4.21 5.26
CA ILE A 6 -20.89 -3.43 6.48
C ILE A 6 -20.19 -2.11 6.14
N LEU A 7 -19.13 -2.16 5.30
CA LEU A 7 -18.44 -0.96 4.82
C LEU A 7 -19.35 -0.04 3.99
N LEU A 8 -20.14 -0.58 3.07
CA LEU A 8 -21.12 0.21 2.31
C LEU A 8 -22.21 0.79 3.20
N THR A 9 -22.62 0.07 4.26
CA THR A 9 -23.61 0.59 5.21
C THR A 9 -23.02 1.68 6.08
N ALA A 10 -21.77 1.56 6.53
CA ALA A 10 -21.07 2.61 7.27
C ALA A 10 -20.80 3.86 6.42
N VAL A 11 -20.39 3.69 5.15
CA VAL A 11 -20.23 4.78 4.18
C VAL A 11 -21.58 5.39 3.81
N TRP A 12 -22.63 4.59 3.65
CA TRP A 12 -23.98 5.09 3.39
C TRP A 12 -24.55 5.82 4.60
N LEU A 13 -24.32 5.36 5.83
CA LEU A 13 -24.72 6.06 7.05
C LEU A 13 -23.93 7.37 7.22
N SER A 14 -22.62 7.36 6.93
CA SER A 14 -21.81 8.59 6.96
C SER A 14 -22.27 9.57 5.90
N HIS A 15 -22.54 9.12 4.66
CA HIS A 15 -23.10 9.96 3.61
C HIS A 15 -24.55 10.40 3.88
N ALA A 16 -25.36 9.59 4.56
CA ALA A 16 -26.71 9.99 4.96
C ALA A 16 -26.64 11.08 6.04
N VAL A 17 -25.73 10.95 7.01
CA VAL A 17 -25.47 11.96 8.05
C VAL A 17 -24.87 13.22 7.42
N PHE A 18 -23.82 13.11 6.60
CA PHE A 18 -23.20 14.25 5.91
C PHE A 18 -24.11 14.89 4.85
N GLY A 19 -24.93 14.11 4.16
CA GLY A 19 -25.91 14.59 3.18
C GLY A 19 -27.06 15.34 3.83
N PHE A 20 -27.48 14.94 5.04
CA PHE A 20 -28.42 15.70 5.86
C PHE A 20 -27.80 17.01 6.38
N ILE A 21 -26.49 17.01 6.64
CA ILE A 21 -25.71 18.17 7.11
C ILE A 21 -25.43 19.19 5.98
N LEU A 22 -25.20 18.75 4.74
CA LEU A 22 -24.83 19.60 3.60
C LEU A 22 -26.02 20.03 2.70
N ALA A 23 -27.20 19.44 2.87
CA ALA A 23 -28.40 19.83 2.14
C ALA A 23 -28.88 21.30 2.37
N PRO A 24 -28.67 21.96 3.52
CA PRO A 24 -29.15 23.34 3.71
C PRO A 24 -28.29 24.39 2.99
N THR A 25 -26.99 24.15 2.78
CA THR A 25 -26.06 25.16 2.24
C THR A 25 -26.12 25.31 0.71
N THR A 26 -26.72 24.36 -0.01
CA THR A 26 -26.92 24.47 -1.47
C THR A 26 -28.19 25.22 -1.87
N ARG A 27 -29.13 25.47 -0.95
CA ARG A 27 -30.38 26.19 -1.25
C ARG A 27 -30.23 27.71 -1.37
N THR A 28 -29.15 28.30 -0.87
CA THR A 28 -28.94 29.76 -0.91
C THR A 28 -28.35 30.26 -2.23
N ASN A 29 -27.74 29.40 -3.06
CA ASN A 29 -27.17 29.81 -4.36
C ASN A 29 -28.11 29.69 -5.56
N ILE A 30 -29.27 29.02 -5.44
CA ILE A 30 -30.23 28.90 -6.55
C ILE A 30 -31.02 30.22 -6.77
N HIS A 31 -31.15 31.05 -5.73
CA HIS A 31 -31.82 32.35 -5.86
C HIS A 31 -30.96 33.42 -6.55
N SER A 32 -29.63 33.37 -6.47
CA SER A 32 -28.74 34.33 -7.17
C SER A 32 -28.67 34.04 -8.68
N LEU A 33 -28.75 32.77 -9.09
CA LEU A 33 -28.76 32.40 -10.51
C LEU A 33 -30.06 32.81 -11.23
N SER A 34 -31.22 32.73 -10.55
CA SER A 34 -32.51 33.16 -11.14
C SER A 34 -32.59 34.68 -11.33
N SER A 35 -31.97 35.46 -10.43
CA SER A 35 -31.92 36.92 -10.54
C SER A 35 -30.86 37.39 -11.53
N PHE A 36 -29.79 36.61 -11.75
CA PHE A 36 -28.80 36.88 -12.80
C PHE A 36 -29.34 36.60 -14.22
N ILE A 37 -30.08 35.50 -14.41
CA ILE A 37 -30.71 35.17 -15.71
C ILE A 37 -31.86 36.13 -16.06
N SER A 38 -32.56 36.67 -15.04
CA SER A 38 -33.60 37.69 -15.22
C SER A 38 -33.05 39.07 -15.61
N ARG A 39 -31.77 39.36 -15.36
CA ARG A 39 -31.21 40.73 -15.52
C ARG A 39 -30.58 41.00 -16.88
N HIS A 40 -30.47 39.99 -17.76
CA HIS A 40 -29.75 40.09 -19.04
C HIS A 40 -30.59 39.69 -20.27
N ARG A 41 -31.93 39.73 -20.16
CA ARG A 41 -32.81 39.34 -21.29
C ARG A 41 -33.23 40.49 -22.21
N ASP A 42 -33.13 41.75 -21.81
CA ASP A 42 -33.66 42.87 -22.62
C ASP A 42 -32.67 44.03 -22.76
N GLU A 43 -31.75 43.93 -23.74
CA GLU A 43 -31.03 45.08 -24.30
C GLU A 43 -31.22 45.11 -25.83
N PHE A 44 -32.12 45.97 -26.31
CA PHE A 44 -32.00 46.87 -27.49
C PHE A 44 -33.32 47.64 -27.73
N PRO A 45 -33.32 48.77 -28.44
CA PRO A 45 -33.94 50.00 -27.94
C PRO A 45 -35.09 50.51 -28.82
N SER A 46 -36.04 51.22 -28.22
CA SER A 46 -36.75 52.29 -28.92
C SER A 46 -37.31 53.32 -27.92
N SER A 47 -36.95 54.57 -28.15
CA SER A 47 -37.37 55.79 -27.45
C SER A 47 -38.69 56.33 -28.04
N PRO A 48 -39.18 57.54 -27.68
CA PRO A 48 -39.24 58.27 -26.40
C PRO A 48 -40.71 58.68 -26.09
N VAL A 49 -40.91 59.68 -25.20
CA VAL A 49 -42.16 60.45 -24.91
C VAL A 49 -42.96 59.82 -23.75
N SER A 50 -43.32 60.45 -22.64
CA SER A 50 -43.40 61.86 -22.22
C SER A 50 -43.58 61.96 -20.69
N THR A 51 -43.02 63.03 -20.11
CA THR A 51 -43.50 63.87 -18.99
C THR A 51 -44.61 63.38 -18.05
N SER A 52 -44.32 63.49 -16.74
CA SER A 52 -44.96 64.40 -15.75
C SER A 52 -45.57 63.79 -14.46
N LEU A 53 -45.24 64.50 -13.38
CA LEU A 53 -45.98 64.77 -12.13
C LEU A 53 -46.12 63.69 -11.03
N THR A 54 -45.41 63.98 -9.94
CA THR A 54 -45.88 64.10 -8.53
C THR A 54 -47.15 63.36 -8.11
N LEU A 55 -47.03 62.54 -7.06
CA LEU A 55 -47.91 62.63 -5.89
C LEU A 55 -47.30 61.90 -4.69
N ALA A 56 -47.06 62.69 -3.64
CA ALA A 56 -46.90 62.21 -2.28
C ALA A 56 -48.21 61.55 -1.83
N LEU A 57 -48.11 60.32 -1.32
CA LEU A 57 -49.14 59.71 -0.50
C LEU A 57 -48.42 59.03 0.66
N GLU A 58 -48.41 59.74 1.79
CA GLU A 58 -48.40 59.15 3.12
C GLU A 58 -49.47 58.06 3.18
N GLY A 59 -49.05 56.85 3.52
CA GLY A 59 -49.91 55.70 3.74
C GLY A 59 -49.33 54.90 4.89
N GLU A 60 -49.95 55.09 6.05
CA GLU A 60 -49.67 54.42 7.31
C GLU A 60 -49.72 52.89 7.20
N SER A 61 -48.88 52.27 8.03
CA SER A 61 -49.13 51.00 8.72
C SER A 61 -49.66 49.82 7.89
N HIS A 62 -48.73 49.02 7.36
CA HIS A 62 -48.92 47.57 7.36
C HIS A 62 -47.78 46.93 8.15
N THR A 63 -48.11 46.56 9.38
CA THR A 63 -47.38 45.62 10.23
C THR A 63 -47.07 44.36 9.43
N SER A 64 -45.83 44.27 8.96
CA SER A 64 -45.23 43.02 8.50
C SER A 64 -45.02 42.10 9.71
N LEU A 65 -46.09 41.43 10.14
CA LEU A 65 -46.01 40.17 10.90
C LEU A 65 -45.47 39.08 9.96
N VAL A 66 -44.23 39.27 9.50
CA VAL A 66 -43.49 38.26 8.75
C VAL A 66 -42.88 37.33 9.78
N SER A 67 -43.63 36.29 10.12
CA SER A 67 -43.13 34.96 10.45
C SER A 67 -41.86 34.91 11.33
N GLU A 68 -41.96 35.37 12.57
CA GLU A 68 -41.01 35.08 13.66
C GLU A 68 -41.07 33.62 14.14
N ASN A 69 -41.79 32.75 13.44
CA ASN A 69 -41.64 31.31 13.59
C ASN A 69 -40.40 30.89 12.78
N GLY A 70 -39.21 31.22 13.29
CA GLY A 70 -38.01 30.49 12.93
C GLY A 70 -38.36 29.01 12.97
N SER A 71 -38.21 28.33 11.83
CA SER A 71 -38.76 26.98 11.67
C SER A 71 -38.27 26.13 12.83
N VAL A 72 -39.11 25.24 13.37
CA VAL A 72 -38.71 24.35 14.48
C VAL A 72 -37.39 23.63 14.16
N LEU A 73 -37.12 23.36 12.88
CA LEU A 73 -35.86 22.85 12.37
C LEU A 73 -34.66 23.76 12.71
N ASP A 74 -34.82 25.07 12.58
CA ASP A 74 -33.79 26.07 12.88
C ASP A 74 -33.46 26.11 14.38
N GLN A 75 -34.49 26.02 15.23
CA GLN A 75 -34.31 25.91 16.69
C GLN A 75 -33.61 24.59 17.09
N VAL A 76 -33.87 23.49 16.37
CA VAL A 76 -33.21 22.19 16.62
C VAL A 76 -31.76 22.20 16.11
N LEU A 77 -31.50 22.75 14.92
CA LEU A 77 -30.16 22.83 14.33
C LEU A 77 -29.23 23.78 15.08
N HIS A 78 -29.75 24.81 15.75
CA HIS A 78 -28.95 25.70 16.59
C HIS A 78 -28.81 25.21 18.04
N ASN A 79 -29.40 24.07 18.39
CA ASN A 79 -29.31 23.53 19.74
C ASN A 79 -27.98 22.77 19.94
N PRO A 80 -27.04 23.25 20.78
CA PRO A 80 -25.76 22.57 21.00
C PRO A 80 -25.93 21.17 21.59
N THR A 81 -26.96 20.94 22.41
CA THR A 81 -27.26 19.62 22.99
C THR A 81 -27.62 18.60 21.92
N PHE A 82 -28.32 19.01 20.86
CA PHE A 82 -28.62 18.13 19.72
C PHE A 82 -27.33 17.68 19.04
N TRP A 83 -26.39 18.58 18.76
CA TRP A 83 -25.11 18.23 18.16
C TRP A 83 -24.24 17.37 19.07
N SER A 84 -24.13 17.70 20.36
CA SER A 84 -23.39 16.87 21.32
C SER A 84 -23.95 15.45 21.38
N PHE A 85 -25.28 15.28 21.39
CA PHE A 85 -25.91 13.95 21.37
C PHE A 85 -25.58 13.18 20.08
N ASN A 86 -25.69 13.82 18.91
CA ASN A 86 -25.37 13.18 17.63
C ASN A 86 -23.89 12.78 17.55
N VAL A 87 -22.97 13.65 17.98
CA VAL A 87 -21.53 13.34 18.02
C VAL A 87 -21.28 12.15 18.95
N MET A 88 -21.88 12.13 20.14
CA MET A 88 -21.75 10.99 21.07
C MET A 88 -22.31 9.69 20.47
N LEU A 89 -23.45 9.75 19.78
CA LEU A 89 -24.04 8.60 19.12
C LEU A 89 -23.11 8.07 18.00
N VAL A 90 -22.54 8.95 17.20
CA VAL A 90 -21.56 8.59 16.16
C VAL A 90 -20.33 7.94 16.79
N ILE A 91 -19.79 8.49 17.88
CA ILE A 91 -18.64 7.89 18.59
C ILE A 91 -18.98 6.48 19.09
N VAL A 92 -20.11 6.30 19.78
CA VAL A 92 -20.53 4.98 20.28
C VAL A 92 -20.72 4.00 19.13
N PHE A 93 -21.33 4.43 18.02
CA PHE A 93 -21.50 3.60 16.84
C PHE A 93 -20.18 3.19 16.20
N LEU A 94 -19.21 4.12 16.09
CA LEU A 94 -17.87 3.85 15.58
C LEU A 94 -17.11 2.87 16.48
N LEU A 95 -17.21 3.02 17.80
CA LEU A 95 -16.59 2.09 18.77
C LEU A 95 -17.19 0.68 18.64
N TYR A 96 -18.51 0.57 18.59
CA TYR A 96 -19.18 -0.72 18.39
C TYR A 96 -18.82 -1.38 17.04
N SER A 97 -18.78 -0.58 15.98
CA SER A 97 -18.40 -1.05 14.64
C SER A 97 -16.95 -1.52 14.59
N TRP A 98 -16.06 -0.81 15.28
CA TRP A 98 -14.65 -1.17 15.41
C TRP A 98 -14.46 -2.47 16.17
N GLU A 99 -15.11 -2.64 17.32
CA GLU A 99 -15.06 -3.89 18.11
C GLU A 99 -15.57 -5.07 17.28
N SER A 100 -16.74 -4.92 16.65
CA SER A 100 -17.33 -5.95 15.78
C SER A 100 -16.41 -6.30 14.59
N PHE A 101 -15.74 -5.30 14.01
CA PHE A 101 -14.79 -5.51 12.93
C PHE A 101 -13.55 -6.27 13.40
N VAL A 102 -13.01 -5.95 14.58
CA VAL A 102 -11.85 -6.63 15.17
C VAL A 102 -12.19 -8.08 15.49
N GLU A 103 -13.34 -8.36 16.10
CA GLU A 103 -13.79 -9.73 16.37
C GLU A 103 -13.92 -10.52 15.07
N TYR A 104 -14.60 -9.95 14.07
CA TYR A 104 -14.74 -10.58 12.76
C TYR A 104 -13.39 -10.85 12.08
N ALA A 105 -12.46 -9.90 12.14
CA ALA A 105 -11.13 -10.06 11.57
C ALA A 105 -10.34 -11.18 12.27
N LYS A 106 -10.45 -11.31 13.59
CA LYS A 106 -9.80 -12.38 14.35
C LYS A 106 -10.41 -13.76 14.07
N GLU A 107 -11.72 -13.84 13.86
CA GLU A 107 -12.43 -15.10 13.57
C GLU A 107 -12.16 -15.62 12.15
N GLU A 108 -12.08 -14.73 11.16
CA GLU A 108 -11.90 -15.10 9.74
C GLU A 108 -10.44 -15.29 9.34
N CYS A 109 -9.50 -14.70 10.07
CA CYS A 109 -8.09 -14.84 9.77
C CYS A 109 -7.52 -16.15 10.35
N PRO A 110 -6.52 -16.75 9.69
CA PRO A 110 -5.81 -17.89 10.27
C PRO A 110 -5.23 -17.54 11.65
N PRO A 111 -5.20 -18.47 12.61
CA PRO A 111 -4.71 -18.21 13.97
C PRO A 111 -3.30 -17.60 14.01
N ALA A 112 -2.44 -17.95 13.04
CA ALA A 112 -1.09 -17.38 12.92
C ALA A 112 -1.09 -15.86 12.69
N ILE A 113 -2.13 -15.29 12.08
CA ILE A 113 -2.23 -13.86 11.73
C ILE A 113 -2.84 -13.02 12.85
N VAL A 114 -3.56 -13.64 13.78
CA VAL A 114 -4.21 -12.93 14.90
C VAL A 114 -3.22 -12.04 15.68
N PRO A 115 -1.99 -12.48 16.01
CA PRO A 115 -0.99 -11.62 16.65
C PRO A 115 -0.60 -10.38 15.82
N VAL A 116 -0.60 -10.50 14.49
CA VAL A 116 -0.31 -9.37 13.58
C VAL A 116 -1.43 -8.33 13.66
N ILE A 117 -2.68 -8.79 13.66
CA ILE A 117 -3.85 -7.92 13.81
C ILE A 117 -3.79 -7.21 15.17
N GLU A 118 -3.53 -7.94 16.25
CA GLU A 118 -3.40 -7.37 17.59
C GLU A 118 -2.28 -6.33 17.67
N LYS A 119 -1.15 -6.58 17.00
CA LYS A 119 -0.05 -5.61 16.91
C LYS A 119 -0.48 -4.34 16.17
N ILE A 120 -1.14 -4.46 15.01
CA ILE A 120 -1.68 -3.30 14.27
C ILE A 120 -2.62 -2.48 15.17
N LEU A 121 -3.53 -3.14 15.88
CA LEU A 121 -4.49 -2.48 16.79
C LEU A 121 -3.79 -1.80 17.97
N GLY A 122 -2.77 -2.44 18.54
CA GLY A 122 -1.97 -1.90 19.63
C GLY A 122 -1.20 -0.65 19.21
N GLU A 123 -0.57 -0.67 18.04
CA GLU A 123 0.16 0.47 17.48
C GLU A 123 -0.79 1.64 17.14
N MET A 124 -1.95 1.35 16.52
CA MET A 124 -3.01 2.35 16.29
C MET A 124 -3.49 2.99 17.59
N GLY A 125 -3.73 2.18 18.62
CA GLY A 125 -4.13 2.65 19.95
C GLY A 125 -3.04 3.51 20.61
N GLY A 126 -1.78 3.10 20.51
CA GLY A 126 -0.62 3.84 21.01
C GLY A 126 -0.49 5.22 20.37
N LEU A 127 -0.65 5.31 19.05
CA LEU A 127 -0.64 6.58 18.31
C LEU A 127 -1.80 7.50 18.70
N GLY A 128 -3.01 6.95 18.81
CA GLY A 128 -4.17 7.71 19.29
C GLY A 128 -3.95 8.26 20.71
N PHE A 129 -3.35 7.46 21.59
CA PHE A 129 -2.99 7.89 22.94
C PHE A 129 -1.95 9.02 22.94
N ILE A 130 -0.89 8.91 22.12
CA ILE A 130 0.12 9.97 21.98
C ILE A 130 -0.55 11.27 21.50
N GLY A 131 -1.48 11.20 20.56
CA GLY A 131 -2.20 12.37 20.08
C GLY A 131 -3.07 13.04 21.12
N LEU A 132 -3.81 12.25 21.91
CA LEU A 132 -4.58 12.76 23.04
C LEU A 132 -3.69 13.40 24.11
N LEU A 133 -2.54 12.78 24.40
CA LEU A 133 -1.56 13.32 25.35
C LEU A 133 -0.98 14.65 24.85
N LEU A 134 -0.60 14.73 23.57
CA LEU A 134 -0.06 15.93 22.97
C LEU A 134 -1.10 17.06 22.97
N SER A 135 -2.34 16.77 22.60
CA SER A 135 -3.46 17.72 22.68
C SER A 135 -3.70 18.19 24.11
N ALA A 136 -3.68 17.30 25.10
CA ALA A 136 -3.85 17.66 26.50
C ALA A 136 -2.70 18.55 27.01
N LEU A 137 -1.45 18.26 26.63
CA LEU A 137 -0.28 19.04 26.99
C LEU A 137 -0.29 20.43 26.34
N LEU A 138 -0.67 20.53 25.06
CA LEU A 138 -0.78 21.81 24.36
C LEU A 138 -1.92 22.68 24.93
N ASN A 139 -3.00 22.06 25.41
CA ASN A 139 -4.12 22.76 26.05
C ASN A 139 -3.83 23.17 27.51
N GLN A 140 -2.74 22.70 28.12
CA GLN A 140 -2.36 23.16 29.45
C GLN A 140 -1.69 24.54 29.37
N ALA A 141 -2.23 25.50 30.14
CA ALA A 141 -1.78 26.90 30.14
C ALA A 141 -0.26 27.06 30.28
N ALA A 142 0.40 26.28 31.14
CA ALA A 142 1.83 26.43 31.39
C ALA A 142 2.70 25.99 30.20
N PHE A 143 2.37 24.88 29.54
CA PHE A 143 3.15 24.40 28.39
C PHE A 143 2.82 25.20 27.12
N GLY A 144 1.54 25.49 26.90
CA GLY A 144 1.10 26.37 25.82
C GLY A 144 1.75 27.76 25.89
N GLU A 145 1.89 28.35 27.09
CA GLU A 145 2.57 29.64 27.28
C GLU A 145 4.06 29.55 26.96
N VAL A 146 4.76 28.47 27.36
CA VAL A 146 6.17 28.27 27.01
C VAL A 146 6.37 28.14 25.50
N VAL A 147 5.54 27.32 24.83
CA VAL A 147 5.58 27.14 23.38
C VAL A 147 5.24 28.46 22.66
N GLY A 148 4.23 29.18 23.14
CA GLY A 148 3.84 30.48 22.60
C GLY A 148 4.95 31.54 22.73
N ASN A 149 5.61 31.61 23.89
CA ASN A 149 6.74 32.51 24.11
C ASN A 149 7.94 32.18 23.20
N ILE A 150 8.19 30.88 22.93
CA ILE A 150 9.22 30.45 21.98
C ILE A 150 8.81 30.86 20.56
N SER A 151 7.56 30.61 20.18
CA SER A 151 7.01 30.97 18.87
C SER A 151 7.11 32.47 18.61
N GLU A 152 6.64 33.30 19.54
CA GLU A 152 6.72 34.77 19.43
C GLU A 152 8.18 35.22 19.30
N ARG A 153 9.10 34.62 20.07
CA ARG A 153 10.52 35.00 20.06
C ARG A 153 11.23 34.68 18.74
N PHE A 154 10.89 33.58 18.08
CA PHE A 154 11.62 33.10 16.90
C PHE A 154 10.86 33.27 15.58
N LEU A 155 9.53 33.21 15.62
CA LEU A 155 8.64 33.26 14.45
C LEU A 155 7.78 34.54 14.41
N GLY A 156 7.78 35.34 15.48
CA GLY A 156 7.07 36.63 15.53
C GLY A 156 5.60 36.54 15.91
N GLU A 157 5.01 35.33 15.91
CA GLU A 157 3.64 35.07 16.33
C GLU A 157 3.58 33.95 17.38
N PRO A 158 2.77 34.07 18.45
CA PRO A 158 2.69 33.06 19.50
C PRO A 158 1.98 31.77 19.06
N SER A 159 1.10 31.81 18.04
CA SER A 159 0.32 30.64 17.62
C SER A 159 1.01 29.79 16.55
N THR A 160 1.93 30.34 15.75
CA THR A 160 2.54 29.67 14.59
C THR A 160 3.12 28.29 14.93
N LEU A 161 3.87 28.19 16.03
CA LEU A 161 4.48 26.93 16.44
C LEU A 161 3.44 25.92 16.95
N LEU A 162 2.39 26.39 17.65
CA LEU A 162 1.32 25.54 18.17
C LEU A 162 0.45 24.98 17.03
N GLU A 163 0.11 25.81 16.05
CA GLU A 163 -0.59 25.41 14.83
C GLU A 163 0.28 24.45 13.99
N SER A 164 1.59 24.70 13.89
CA SER A 164 2.52 23.77 13.22
C SER A 164 2.60 22.41 13.93
N PHE A 165 2.53 22.38 15.26
CA PHE A 165 2.48 21.11 16.01
C PHE A 165 1.17 20.35 15.78
N GLU A 166 0.04 21.05 15.77
CA GLU A 166 -1.27 20.46 15.48
C GLU A 166 -1.29 19.87 14.06
N PHE A 167 -0.81 20.62 13.08
CA PHE A 167 -0.67 20.15 11.69
C PHE A 167 0.25 18.93 11.59
N LEU A 168 1.44 18.98 12.19
CA LEU A 168 2.39 17.87 12.15
C LEU A 168 1.81 16.60 12.78
N HIS A 169 1.10 16.76 13.90
CA HIS A 169 0.41 15.66 14.56
C HIS A 169 -0.69 15.08 13.67
N GLU A 170 -1.50 15.92 13.02
CA GLU A 170 -2.55 15.47 12.10
C GLU A 170 -1.95 14.69 10.93
N VAL A 171 -0.89 15.20 10.29
CA VAL A 171 -0.22 14.52 9.17
C VAL A 171 0.37 13.18 9.61
N PHE A 172 1.02 13.12 10.79
CA PHE A 172 1.53 11.85 11.32
C PHE A 172 0.42 10.85 11.61
N PHE A 173 -0.69 11.31 12.18
CA PHE A 173 -1.85 10.45 12.44
C PHE A 173 -2.45 9.89 11.14
N GLN A 174 -2.62 10.74 10.13
CA GLN A 174 -3.08 10.32 8.80
C GLN A 174 -2.12 9.33 8.14
N ALA A 175 -0.81 9.59 8.20
CA ALA A 175 0.23 8.69 7.68
C ALA A 175 0.22 7.34 8.37
N ALA A 176 0.06 7.31 9.70
CA ALA A 176 -0.04 6.06 10.43
C ALA A 176 -1.30 5.26 10.08
N ILE A 177 -2.47 5.91 10.01
CA ILE A 177 -3.72 5.24 9.58
C ILE A 177 -3.55 4.66 8.18
N ALA A 178 -3.01 5.44 7.25
CA ALA A 178 -2.77 4.99 5.89
C ALA A 178 -1.78 3.80 5.84
N PHE A 179 -0.80 3.77 6.74
CA PHE A 179 0.17 2.67 6.84
C PHE A 179 -0.48 1.40 7.36
N PHE A 180 -1.31 1.47 8.40
CA PHE A 180 -2.03 0.30 8.90
C PHE A 180 -3.08 -0.19 7.90
N ALA A 181 -3.76 0.71 7.20
CA ALA A 181 -4.67 0.36 6.11
C ALA A 181 -3.91 -0.36 4.97
N THR A 182 -2.71 0.12 4.62
CA THR A 182 -1.84 -0.52 3.63
C THR A 182 -1.34 -1.89 4.10
N SER A 183 -0.96 -2.01 5.36
CA SER A 183 -0.57 -3.28 5.98
C SER A 183 -1.71 -4.30 5.98
N ALA A 184 -2.92 -3.87 6.36
CA ALA A 184 -4.12 -4.69 6.29
C ALA A 184 -4.43 -5.12 4.86
N PHE A 185 -4.29 -4.21 3.89
CA PHE A 185 -4.41 -4.53 2.46
C PHE A 185 -3.39 -5.59 2.02
N ILE A 186 -2.13 -5.47 2.41
CA ILE A 186 -1.08 -6.47 2.13
C ILE A 186 -1.48 -7.83 2.70
N ILE A 187 -1.89 -7.89 3.97
CA ILE A 187 -2.33 -9.11 4.64
C ILE A 187 -3.49 -9.77 3.89
N VAL A 188 -4.53 -9.02 3.57
CA VAL A 188 -5.70 -9.54 2.84
C VAL A 188 -5.29 -10.10 1.47
N ARG A 189 -4.42 -9.39 0.73
CA ARG A 189 -3.97 -9.83 -0.60
C ARG A 189 -3.13 -11.10 -0.54
N VAL A 190 -2.29 -11.26 0.48
CA VAL A 190 -1.50 -12.49 0.67
C VAL A 190 -2.39 -13.64 1.12
N LEU A 191 -3.33 -13.42 2.05
CA LEU A 191 -4.30 -14.43 2.47
C LEU A 191 -5.19 -14.92 1.33
N MET A 192 -5.60 -14.04 0.40
CA MET A 192 -6.28 -14.45 -0.82
C MET A 192 -5.43 -15.39 -1.68
N SER A 193 -4.11 -15.21 -1.69
CA SER A 193 -3.18 -16.10 -2.40
C SER A 193 -3.08 -17.46 -1.68
N PHE A 194 -3.06 -17.49 -0.35
CA PHE A 194 -3.10 -18.74 0.42
C PHE A 194 -4.41 -19.51 0.24
N LYS A 195 -5.54 -18.80 0.16
CA LYS A 195 -6.82 -19.42 -0.15
C LYS A 195 -6.81 -20.10 -1.53
N ALA A 196 -6.21 -19.46 -2.53
CA ALA A 196 -6.06 -20.06 -3.86
C ALA A 196 -5.20 -21.33 -3.86
N ILE A 197 -4.18 -21.41 -2.98
CA ILE A 197 -3.40 -22.64 -2.77
C ILE A 197 -4.28 -23.76 -2.21
N LEU A 198 -5.12 -23.44 -1.23
CA LEU A 198 -6.03 -24.42 -0.62
C LEU A 198 -7.04 -24.95 -1.63
N GLU A 199 -7.68 -24.05 -2.39
CA GLU A 199 -8.65 -24.43 -3.43
C GLU A 199 -7.98 -25.39 -4.44
N LEU A 200 -6.81 -25.05 -4.96
CA LEU A 200 -6.06 -25.93 -5.87
C LEU A 200 -5.65 -27.26 -5.23
N SER A 201 -5.19 -27.24 -3.98
CA SER A 201 -4.79 -28.47 -3.28
C SER A 201 -5.99 -29.40 -3.03
N SER A 202 -7.16 -28.84 -2.74
CA SER A 202 -8.39 -29.62 -2.55
C SER A 202 -8.91 -30.22 -3.86
N GLU A 203 -8.91 -29.43 -4.96
CA GLU A 203 -9.24 -29.93 -6.31
C GLU A 203 -8.35 -31.12 -6.71
N GLN A 204 -7.10 -31.15 -6.26
CA GLN A 204 -6.18 -32.26 -6.54
C GLN A 204 -6.48 -33.50 -5.73
N SER A 205 -6.76 -33.34 -4.43
CA SER A 205 -7.07 -34.47 -3.55
C SER A 205 -8.37 -35.18 -3.94
N GLU A 206 -9.40 -34.44 -4.38
CA GLU A 206 -10.69 -35.03 -4.76
C GLU A 206 -10.63 -35.81 -6.09
N ASN A 207 -9.82 -35.35 -7.04
CA ASN A 207 -9.79 -35.95 -8.37
C ASN A 207 -8.88 -37.19 -8.46
N PHE A 208 -7.88 -37.34 -7.59
CA PHE A 208 -6.81 -38.34 -7.76
C PHE A 208 -6.51 -39.10 -6.46
N GLY A 209 -7.19 -40.22 -6.26
CA GLY A 209 -7.08 -41.07 -5.06
C GLY A 209 -5.78 -41.87 -4.89
N GLY A 210 -4.63 -41.33 -5.29
CA GLY A 210 -3.30 -41.96 -5.11
C GLY A 210 -2.12 -40.98 -5.24
N SER A 211 -1.10 -41.12 -4.38
CA SER A 211 0.04 -40.20 -4.22
C SER A 211 0.84 -39.96 -5.52
N ASP A 212 1.28 -41.04 -6.20
CA ASP A 212 2.10 -40.90 -7.41
C ASP A 212 1.34 -40.30 -8.61
N ALA A 213 0.07 -40.67 -8.76
CA ALA A 213 -0.79 -40.14 -9.81
C ALA A 213 -1.10 -38.65 -9.58
N ALA A 214 -1.31 -38.25 -8.32
CA ALA A 214 -1.58 -36.87 -7.94
C ALA A 214 -0.38 -35.94 -8.23
N SER A 215 0.85 -36.36 -7.93
CA SER A 215 2.05 -35.55 -8.18
C SER A 215 2.33 -35.35 -9.68
N GLN A 216 2.12 -36.41 -10.48
CA GLN A 216 2.27 -36.35 -11.94
C GLN A 216 1.21 -35.46 -12.61
N GLU A 217 -0.03 -35.52 -12.13
CA GLU A 217 -1.12 -34.69 -12.66
C GLU A 217 -1.08 -33.24 -12.18
N LEU A 218 -0.57 -32.99 -10.96
CA LEU A 218 -0.20 -31.64 -10.49
C LEU A 218 0.82 -31.02 -11.44
N SER A 219 1.86 -31.77 -11.82
CA SER A 219 2.85 -31.29 -12.79
C SER A 219 2.23 -30.97 -14.15
N CYS A 220 1.26 -31.76 -14.63
CA CYS A 220 0.51 -31.50 -15.86
C CYS A 220 -0.37 -30.24 -15.75
N THR A 221 -1.11 -30.12 -14.66
CA THR A 221 -2.02 -29.00 -14.38
C THR A 221 -1.24 -27.70 -14.25
N VAL A 222 -0.13 -27.71 -13.50
CA VAL A 222 0.78 -26.58 -13.38
C VAL A 222 1.38 -26.23 -14.73
N ALA A 223 1.87 -27.21 -15.50
CA ALA A 223 2.40 -26.97 -16.84
C ALA A 223 1.36 -26.33 -17.77
N ARG A 224 0.07 -26.64 -17.60
CA ARG A 224 -1.05 -26.02 -18.33
C ARG A 224 -1.36 -24.61 -17.84
N ILE A 225 -1.37 -24.38 -16.55
CA ILE A 225 -1.63 -23.05 -15.97
C ILE A 225 -0.48 -22.09 -16.29
N LEU A 226 0.77 -22.57 -16.24
CA LEU A 226 1.97 -21.78 -16.49
C LEU A 226 2.32 -21.64 -17.98
N ASN A 227 1.55 -22.25 -18.89
CA ASN A 227 1.90 -22.36 -20.31
C ASN A 227 3.35 -22.81 -20.50
N ALA A 228 3.75 -23.86 -19.77
CA ALA A 228 5.14 -24.30 -19.72
C ALA A 228 5.66 -24.63 -21.13
N PRO A 229 6.92 -24.25 -21.44
CA PRO A 229 7.52 -24.57 -22.73
C PRO A 229 7.48 -26.08 -22.95
N THR A 230 7.19 -26.46 -24.19
CA THR A 230 7.23 -27.86 -24.59
C THR A 230 8.68 -28.19 -24.89
N LEU A 231 9.21 -29.25 -24.27
CA LEU A 231 10.53 -29.76 -24.58
C LEU A 231 10.45 -30.46 -25.94
N GLU A 232 10.56 -29.69 -27.02
CA GLU A 232 10.67 -30.25 -28.37
C GLU A 232 11.87 -31.16 -28.39
N LYS A 233 11.72 -32.45 -28.78
CA LYS A 233 12.74 -33.53 -28.70
C LYS A 233 14.16 -33.01 -28.87
N ALA A 234 14.75 -32.49 -27.80
CA ALA A 234 16.09 -31.97 -27.78
C ALA A 234 16.94 -33.20 -27.74
N THR A 235 17.37 -33.65 -28.93
CA THR A 235 18.32 -34.74 -29.19
C THR A 235 18.59 -35.54 -27.95
N LEU A 236 17.58 -36.35 -27.58
CA LEU A 236 17.69 -37.32 -26.52
C LEU A 236 18.66 -38.32 -27.10
N ILE A 237 19.97 -38.10 -26.89
CA ILE A 237 21.02 -39.03 -27.27
C ILE A 237 20.78 -40.21 -26.34
N ARG A 238 19.86 -41.08 -26.75
CA ARG A 238 19.77 -42.44 -26.26
C ARG A 238 21.09 -43.08 -26.67
N ASN A 239 22.10 -42.99 -25.81
CA ASN A 239 23.14 -44.01 -25.74
C ASN A 239 22.49 -45.27 -25.15
N CYS A 240 21.50 -45.81 -25.85
CA CYS A 240 21.02 -47.15 -25.60
C CYS A 240 21.94 -48.07 -26.38
N ASP A 241 23.04 -48.47 -25.77
CA ASP A 241 23.62 -49.75 -26.14
C ASP A 241 22.53 -50.80 -25.88
N GLU A 242 22.21 -51.61 -26.89
CA GLU A 242 21.14 -52.63 -26.91
C GLU A 242 21.41 -53.81 -25.94
N GLN A 243 21.81 -53.54 -24.69
CA GLN A 243 21.83 -54.56 -23.65
C GLN A 243 20.52 -54.54 -22.86
N GLU A 244 19.71 -55.55 -23.17
CA GLU A 244 18.46 -55.91 -22.49
C GLU A 244 18.61 -55.84 -20.96
N GLY A 245 17.94 -54.87 -20.34
CA GLY A 245 17.62 -54.93 -18.90
C GLY A 245 18.11 -53.79 -18.01
N LEU A 246 18.83 -52.77 -18.49
CA LEU A 246 19.12 -51.58 -17.68
C LEU A 246 18.05 -50.49 -17.89
N GLU A 247 17.47 -50.01 -16.79
CA GLU A 247 16.68 -48.79 -16.75
C GLU A 247 17.49 -47.66 -17.39
N CYS A 248 17.04 -47.18 -18.56
CA CYS A 248 17.66 -46.05 -19.23
C CYS A 248 17.36 -44.79 -18.44
N GLU A 249 18.27 -44.42 -17.55
CA GLU A 249 18.31 -43.08 -16.98
C GLU A 249 18.52 -42.10 -18.14
N VAL A 250 17.48 -41.31 -18.44
CA VAL A 250 17.57 -40.26 -19.44
C VAL A 250 18.43 -39.16 -18.83
N ASP A 251 19.74 -39.23 -19.09
CA ASP A 251 20.66 -38.12 -18.92
C ASP A 251 20.24 -37.02 -19.90
N LEU A 252 19.35 -36.15 -19.45
CA LEU A 252 19.16 -34.85 -20.06
C LEU A 252 20.54 -34.18 -20.04
N GLU A 253 21.13 -33.96 -21.21
CA GLU A 253 22.42 -33.30 -21.35
C GLU A 253 22.42 -32.05 -20.45
N ASP A 254 23.26 -32.03 -19.40
CA ASP A 254 23.24 -31.01 -18.35
C ASP A 254 23.21 -29.58 -18.93
N GLY A 255 23.84 -29.39 -20.09
CA GLY A 255 23.85 -28.14 -20.84
C GLY A 255 22.48 -27.64 -21.31
N PHE A 256 21.50 -28.51 -21.55
CA PHE A 256 20.17 -28.14 -22.03
C PHE A 256 19.23 -27.76 -20.88
N VAL A 257 19.21 -28.54 -19.79
CA VAL A 257 18.54 -28.18 -18.53
C VAL A 257 19.04 -26.82 -18.04
N ARG A 258 20.36 -26.62 -18.14
CA ARG A 258 21.03 -25.36 -17.81
C ARG A 258 20.60 -24.19 -18.69
N LYS A 259 20.33 -24.40 -19.99
CA LYS A 259 19.85 -23.33 -20.90
C LYS A 259 18.39 -22.99 -20.66
N LEU A 260 17.54 -23.99 -20.43
CA LEU A 260 16.11 -23.80 -20.18
C LEU A 260 15.82 -23.08 -18.86
N ALA A 261 16.57 -23.41 -17.79
CA ALA A 261 16.47 -22.70 -16.52
C ALA A 261 16.77 -21.20 -16.65
N VAL A 262 17.62 -20.81 -17.62
CA VAL A 262 18.05 -19.42 -17.83
C VAL A 262 17.10 -18.64 -18.76
N GLN A 263 16.35 -19.31 -19.63
CA GLN A 263 15.63 -18.67 -20.73
C GLN A 263 14.18 -18.27 -20.37
N GLN A 264 13.94 -17.82 -19.14
CA GLN A 264 12.64 -17.25 -18.79
C GLN A 264 12.49 -15.83 -19.35
N VAL A 265 11.51 -15.65 -20.23
CA VAL A 265 11.09 -14.36 -20.78
C VAL A 265 10.79 -13.39 -19.63
N ASN A 266 11.51 -12.27 -19.59
CA ASN A 266 11.46 -11.19 -18.60
C ASN A 266 10.71 -11.52 -17.28
N PRO A 267 11.41 -12.11 -16.28
CA PRO A 267 10.79 -12.68 -15.08
C PRO A 267 9.93 -11.68 -14.29
N LEU A 268 10.26 -10.39 -14.38
CA LEU A 268 9.59 -9.31 -13.66
C LEU A 268 8.17 -9.06 -14.19
N TRP A 269 8.02 -8.99 -15.51
CA TRP A 269 6.71 -8.77 -16.14
C TRP A 269 5.80 -9.98 -15.97
N ARG A 270 6.37 -11.19 -16.06
CA ARG A 270 5.65 -12.42 -15.70
C ARG A 270 5.11 -12.29 -14.28
N GLU A 271 5.95 -11.96 -13.31
CA GLU A 271 5.55 -11.90 -11.91
C GLU A 271 4.40 -10.93 -11.62
N LEU A 272 4.45 -9.74 -12.23
CA LEU A 272 3.39 -8.73 -12.10
C LEU A 272 2.06 -9.18 -12.71
N THR A 273 2.10 -9.99 -13.77
CA THR A 273 0.92 -10.43 -14.52
C THR A 273 0.39 -11.81 -14.09
N LEU A 274 1.10 -12.53 -13.22
CA LEU A 274 0.64 -13.81 -12.70
C LEU A 274 -0.72 -13.68 -11.99
N THR A 275 -1.64 -14.57 -12.34
CA THR A 275 -2.91 -14.72 -11.63
C THR A 275 -2.68 -15.38 -10.28
N PRO A 276 -3.57 -15.18 -9.28
CA PRO A 276 -3.47 -15.87 -7.99
C PRO A 276 -3.37 -17.40 -8.13
N ARG A 277 -4.13 -17.99 -9.06
CA ARG A 277 -4.10 -19.43 -9.36
C ARG A 277 -2.75 -19.86 -9.94
N ALA A 278 -2.14 -19.06 -10.81
CA ALA A 278 -0.81 -19.35 -11.34
C ALA A 278 0.28 -19.28 -10.26
N ARG A 279 0.26 -18.26 -9.39
CA ARG A 279 1.19 -18.20 -8.24
C ARG A 279 1.00 -19.38 -7.30
N ALA A 280 -0.24 -19.72 -6.98
CA ALA A 280 -0.54 -20.87 -6.15
C ALA A 280 0.00 -22.19 -6.75
N SER A 281 -0.05 -22.33 -8.08
CA SER A 281 0.53 -23.48 -8.77
C SER A 281 2.06 -23.55 -8.65
N GLU A 282 2.78 -22.41 -8.71
CA GLU A 282 4.24 -22.36 -8.46
C GLU A 282 4.58 -22.80 -7.03
N ILE A 283 3.76 -22.38 -6.06
CA ILE A 283 3.93 -22.74 -4.66
C ILE A 283 3.66 -24.23 -4.41
N LEU A 284 2.68 -24.82 -5.08
CA LEU A 284 2.43 -26.26 -5.00
C LEU A 284 3.58 -27.08 -5.62
N VAL A 285 4.22 -26.58 -6.68
CA VAL A 285 5.44 -27.21 -7.20
C VAL A 285 6.57 -27.15 -6.18
N LEU A 286 6.72 -26.02 -5.48
CA LEU A 286 7.69 -25.91 -4.40
C LEU A 286 7.37 -26.89 -3.26
N ARG A 287 6.09 -27.08 -2.89
CA ARG A 287 5.67 -28.08 -1.90
C ARG A 287 6.14 -29.48 -2.26
N GLU A 288 5.89 -29.94 -3.48
CA GLU A 288 6.27 -31.29 -3.90
C GLU A 288 7.78 -31.49 -3.85
N ARG A 289 8.55 -30.45 -4.20
CA ARG A 289 9.99 -30.48 -4.03
C ARG A 289 10.38 -30.60 -2.56
N LEU A 290 9.85 -29.74 -1.70
CA LEU A 290 10.18 -29.77 -0.27
C LEU A 290 9.84 -31.14 0.34
N LYS A 291 8.70 -31.73 -0.03
CA LYS A 291 8.35 -33.09 0.41
C LYS A 291 9.40 -34.12 0.00
N LYS A 292 9.87 -34.06 -1.25
CA LYS A 292 10.87 -34.99 -1.78
C LYS A 292 12.26 -34.79 -1.17
N GLU A 293 12.69 -33.54 -1.04
CA GLU A 293 14.04 -33.18 -0.58
C GLU A 293 14.21 -33.44 0.92
N PHE A 294 13.20 -33.11 1.72
CA PHE A 294 13.21 -33.21 3.18
C PHE A 294 12.47 -34.44 3.72
N ASN A 295 12.07 -35.38 2.84
CA ASN A 295 11.30 -36.58 3.18
C ASN A 295 10.09 -36.30 4.09
N LEU A 296 9.33 -35.24 3.78
CA LEU A 296 8.18 -34.80 4.58
C LEU A 296 6.98 -35.70 4.35
N ASP A 297 6.11 -35.81 5.36
CA ASP A 297 4.87 -36.57 5.30
C ASP A 297 3.96 -36.13 4.13
N GLU A 298 3.17 -37.07 3.62
CA GLU A 298 2.19 -36.82 2.56
C GLU A 298 1.17 -35.72 2.93
N ASP A 299 0.85 -35.66 4.22
CA ASP A 299 -0.06 -34.70 4.85
C ASP A 299 0.59 -33.32 5.09
N PHE A 300 1.82 -33.09 4.62
CA PHE A 300 2.48 -31.79 4.75
C PHE A 300 1.67 -30.67 4.08
N GLU A 301 1.13 -29.78 4.91
CA GLU A 301 0.35 -28.63 4.50
C GLU A 301 1.24 -27.38 4.37
N ILE A 302 1.81 -27.15 3.17
CA ILE A 302 2.63 -25.95 2.87
C ILE A 302 1.93 -24.64 3.26
N ARG A 303 0.59 -24.62 3.23
CA ARG A 303 -0.21 -23.46 3.64
C ARG A 303 0.06 -23.05 5.09
N LYS A 304 -0.02 -23.99 6.04
CA LYS A 304 0.18 -23.69 7.48
C LYS A 304 1.58 -23.13 7.70
N TYR A 305 2.56 -23.68 6.99
CA TYR A 305 3.93 -23.24 7.06
C TYR A 305 4.12 -21.83 6.49
N LEU A 306 3.53 -21.53 5.32
CA LEU A 306 3.54 -20.18 4.75
C LEU A 306 2.79 -19.18 5.61
N GLU A 307 1.70 -19.58 6.27
CA GLU A 307 0.96 -18.73 7.20
C GLU A 307 1.80 -18.38 8.43
N GLN A 308 2.57 -19.33 8.97
CA GLN A 308 3.49 -19.09 10.08
C GLN A 308 4.67 -18.19 9.65
N GLY A 309 5.32 -18.50 8.53
CA GLY A 309 6.39 -17.66 7.99
C GLY A 309 5.92 -16.24 7.70
N PHE A 310 4.74 -16.11 7.09
CA PHE A 310 4.11 -14.81 6.83
C PHE A 310 3.77 -14.08 8.13
N ALA A 311 3.20 -14.75 9.14
CA ALA A 311 2.91 -14.13 10.44
C ALA A 311 4.16 -13.53 11.08
N THR A 312 5.25 -14.29 11.14
CA THR A 312 6.53 -13.83 11.69
C THR A 312 7.06 -12.63 10.91
N CYS A 313 7.06 -12.68 9.58
CA CYS A 313 7.50 -11.55 8.74
C CYS A 313 6.64 -10.30 8.94
N ASN A 314 5.32 -10.46 9.08
CA ASN A 314 4.41 -9.32 9.19
C ASN A 314 4.43 -8.68 10.57
N LEU A 315 4.67 -9.44 11.63
CA LEU A 315 4.88 -8.86 12.97
C LEU A 315 5.96 -7.78 12.91
N ASP A 316 7.04 -8.01 12.18
CA ASP A 316 8.10 -7.03 12.01
C ASP A 316 7.72 -5.92 11.02
N LEU A 317 6.99 -6.26 9.95
CA LEU A 317 6.55 -5.30 8.93
C LEU A 317 5.62 -4.22 9.51
N VAL A 318 4.69 -4.59 10.39
CA VAL A 318 3.65 -3.67 10.92
C VAL A 318 4.13 -2.77 12.07
N GLU A 319 5.30 -3.04 12.63
CA GLU A 319 5.83 -2.25 13.74
C GLU A 319 6.31 -0.87 13.28
N ILE A 320 5.79 0.21 13.84
CA ILE A 320 6.27 1.55 13.49
C ILE A 320 7.41 1.93 14.44
N SER A 321 8.65 1.89 13.94
CA SER A 321 9.79 2.39 14.71
C SER A 321 9.82 3.92 14.68
N PRO A 322 10.16 4.62 15.78
CA PRO A 322 10.43 6.06 15.74
C PRO A 322 11.42 6.47 14.64
N LEU A 323 12.37 5.58 14.32
CA LEU A 323 13.36 5.81 13.27
C LEU A 323 12.77 5.79 11.85
N SER A 324 11.65 5.10 11.62
CA SER A 324 11.01 5.13 10.30
C SER A 324 10.44 6.50 9.96
N TRP A 325 10.19 7.37 10.94
CA TRP A 325 9.70 8.74 10.72
C TRP A 325 10.80 9.73 10.30
N VAL A 326 12.06 9.42 10.55
CA VAL A 326 13.19 10.34 10.30
C VAL A 326 13.22 10.88 8.85
N PRO A 327 12.98 10.10 7.79
CA PRO A 327 12.94 10.62 6.43
C PRO A 327 11.75 11.56 6.15
N LEU A 328 10.65 11.43 6.90
CA LEU A 328 9.45 12.23 6.70
C LEU A 328 9.58 13.62 7.33
N ILE A 329 10.35 13.75 8.42
CA ILE A 329 10.52 15.02 9.14
C ILE A 329 11.06 16.13 8.21
N PRO A 330 12.16 15.96 7.45
CA PRO A 330 12.63 16.99 6.53
C PRO A 330 11.61 17.32 5.44
N LEU A 331 10.85 16.33 4.96
CA LEU A 331 9.84 16.56 3.92
C LEU A 331 8.69 17.42 4.41
N ILE A 332 8.15 17.11 5.58
CA ILE A 332 7.07 17.89 6.19
C ILE A 332 7.60 19.29 6.56
N ALA A 333 8.81 19.37 7.12
CA ALA A 333 9.42 20.66 7.46
C ALA A 333 9.61 21.55 6.22
N LEU A 334 10.06 20.98 5.09
CA LEU A 334 10.18 21.71 3.83
C LEU A 334 8.81 22.11 3.28
N ALA A 335 7.81 21.23 3.33
CA ALA A 335 6.44 21.57 2.92
C ALA A 335 5.88 22.74 3.75
N ASN A 336 5.97 22.63 5.07
CA ASN A 336 5.55 23.65 6.00
C ASN A 336 6.32 24.96 5.79
N SER A 337 7.61 24.90 5.41
CA SER A 337 8.39 26.11 5.11
C SER A 337 7.87 26.87 3.89
N VAL A 338 7.34 26.17 2.88
CA VAL A 338 6.70 26.81 1.71
C VAL A 338 5.42 27.50 2.16
N ASP A 339 4.59 26.82 2.96
CA ASP A 339 3.34 27.38 3.46
C ASP A 339 3.60 28.60 4.37
N LEU A 340 4.49 28.48 5.35
CA LEU A 340 4.87 29.57 6.26
C LEU A 340 5.51 30.77 5.54
N SER A 341 6.20 30.56 4.41
CA SER A 341 6.77 31.67 3.64
C SER A 341 5.74 32.52 2.91
N HIS A 342 4.48 32.07 2.86
CA HIS A 342 3.35 32.75 2.24
C HIS A 342 2.19 32.91 3.24
N ASP A 343 2.49 33.00 4.54
CA ASP A 343 1.52 33.24 5.61
C ASP A 343 0.37 32.18 5.69
N VAL A 344 0.63 30.96 5.19
CA VAL A 344 -0.27 29.81 5.36
C VAL A 344 0.23 28.98 6.52
N VAL A 345 -0.53 28.96 7.62
CA VAL A 345 -0.13 28.25 8.84
C VAL A 345 -0.63 26.79 8.84
N ASN A 346 -1.69 26.49 8.10
CA ASN A 346 -2.25 25.14 7.97
C ASN A 346 -2.85 24.93 6.56
N PRO A 347 -2.61 23.79 5.88
CA PRO A 347 -3.28 23.43 4.62
C PRO A 347 -4.80 23.44 4.66
N ALA A 348 -5.41 23.31 5.85
CA ALA A 348 -6.86 23.41 6.04
C ALA A 348 -7.36 24.87 6.23
N ALA A 349 -6.46 25.85 6.33
CA ALA A 349 -6.83 27.25 6.48
C ALA A 349 -7.49 27.78 5.19
N GLY A 350 -8.39 28.77 5.34
CA GLY A 350 -9.10 29.35 4.19
C GLY A 350 -8.19 30.04 3.17
N ASN A 351 -6.98 30.43 3.57
CA ASN A 351 -5.95 31.02 2.70
C ASN A 351 -4.96 29.99 2.13
N SER A 352 -5.14 28.67 2.38
CA SER A 352 -4.18 27.66 1.91
C SER A 352 -4.06 27.55 0.39
N VAL A 353 -5.02 28.09 -0.35
CA VAL A 353 -4.99 28.18 -1.82
C VAL A 353 -3.96 29.21 -2.31
N GLU A 354 -3.55 30.14 -1.46
CA GLU A 354 -2.51 31.12 -1.79
C GLU A 354 -1.14 30.47 -2.00
N THR A 355 -0.91 29.25 -1.50
CA THR A 355 0.35 28.51 -1.74
C THR A 355 0.32 27.59 -2.95
N SER A 356 -0.84 27.45 -3.60
CA SER A 356 -0.96 26.58 -4.78
C SER A 356 -0.11 27.09 -5.95
N GLY A 357 0.66 26.17 -6.55
CA GLY A 357 1.64 26.46 -7.60
C GLY A 357 3.05 26.80 -7.08
N PHE A 358 3.21 27.10 -5.78
CA PHE A 358 4.52 27.42 -5.22
C PHE A 358 5.36 26.20 -4.83
N PHE A 359 4.77 25.00 -4.71
CA PHE A 359 5.52 23.79 -4.37
C PHE A 359 6.42 23.36 -5.53
N LEU A 360 5.95 23.53 -6.76
CA LEU A 360 6.75 23.31 -7.95
C LEU A 360 7.75 24.44 -8.18
N SER A 361 7.35 25.69 -7.95
CA SER A 361 8.20 26.84 -8.24
C SER A 361 9.33 27.03 -7.22
N THR A 362 9.21 26.46 -6.02
CA THR A 362 10.19 26.57 -4.94
C THR A 362 11.26 25.47 -5.06
N PRO A 363 12.47 25.76 -5.58
CA PRO A 363 13.46 24.72 -5.89
C PRO A 363 13.94 23.96 -4.65
N LEU A 364 13.98 24.64 -3.49
CA LEU A 364 14.37 24.07 -2.20
C LEU A 364 13.38 23.01 -1.70
N PHE A 365 12.12 23.05 -2.13
CA PHE A 365 11.14 22.00 -1.85
C PHE A 365 11.15 20.95 -2.95
N PHE A 366 11.04 21.39 -4.21
CA PHE A 366 10.84 20.50 -5.34
C PHE A 366 12.00 19.51 -5.55
N PHE A 367 13.25 19.97 -5.54
CA PHE A 367 14.39 19.09 -5.86
C PHE A 367 14.63 18.00 -4.80
N PRO A 368 14.62 18.29 -3.48
CA PRO A 368 14.68 17.23 -2.47
C PRO A 368 13.52 16.26 -2.57
N LYS A 369 12.31 16.75 -2.86
CA LYS A 369 11.15 15.86 -3.00
C LYS A 369 11.24 14.96 -4.23
N LEU A 370 11.63 15.51 -5.38
CA LEU A 370 11.90 14.74 -6.59
C LEU A 370 12.98 13.68 -6.33
N LEU A 371 14.07 14.04 -5.64
CA LEU A 371 15.12 13.10 -5.29
C LEU A 371 14.59 11.95 -4.42
N ILE A 372 13.80 12.26 -3.39
CA ILE A 372 13.21 11.23 -2.51
C ILE A 372 12.24 10.34 -3.29
N GLU A 373 11.46 10.89 -4.21
CA GLU A 373 10.55 10.10 -5.04
C GLU A 373 11.31 9.18 -6.01
N LEU A 374 12.38 9.67 -6.63
CA LEU A 374 13.25 8.85 -7.49
C LEU A 374 13.95 7.75 -6.68
N LEU A 375 14.39 8.06 -5.46
CA LEU A 375 14.95 7.08 -4.54
C LEU A 375 13.88 6.03 -4.17
N ASN A 376 12.65 6.45 -3.84
CA ASN A 376 11.54 5.56 -3.53
C ASN A 376 11.25 4.59 -4.70
N ILE A 377 11.15 5.10 -5.94
CA ILE A 377 10.95 4.28 -7.14
C ILE A 377 12.09 3.30 -7.35
N GLY A 378 13.34 3.77 -7.26
CA GLY A 378 14.52 2.93 -7.38
C GLY A 378 14.53 1.82 -6.33
N TRP A 379 14.26 2.17 -5.06
CA TRP A 379 14.26 1.26 -3.93
C TRP A 379 13.17 0.19 -4.03
N PHE A 380 11.96 0.60 -4.42
CA PHE A 380 10.87 -0.31 -4.72
C PHE A 380 11.22 -1.29 -5.84
N ALA A 381 11.80 -0.79 -6.94
CA ALA A 381 12.18 -1.63 -8.06
C ALA A 381 13.23 -2.67 -7.64
N ILE A 382 14.19 -2.30 -6.79
CA ILE A 382 15.19 -3.23 -6.26
C ILE A 382 14.56 -4.33 -5.44
N ASN A 383 13.73 -3.98 -4.45
CA ASN A 383 13.12 -4.97 -3.57
C ASN A 383 12.29 -5.96 -4.41
N PHE A 384 11.50 -5.44 -5.35
CA PHE A 384 10.72 -6.28 -6.24
C PHE A 384 11.60 -7.18 -7.13
N VAL A 385 12.61 -6.60 -7.80
CA VAL A 385 13.51 -7.33 -8.70
C VAL A 385 14.29 -8.39 -7.95
N LYS A 386 14.88 -8.05 -6.79
CA LYS A 386 15.67 -8.98 -5.99
C LYS A 386 14.82 -10.13 -5.50
N MET A 387 13.68 -9.87 -4.85
CA MET A 387 12.82 -10.93 -4.32
C MET A 387 12.28 -11.82 -5.43
N THR A 388 11.88 -11.24 -6.57
CA THR A 388 11.43 -12.02 -7.73
C THR A 388 12.55 -12.87 -8.32
N SER A 389 13.77 -12.33 -8.38
CA SER A 389 14.91 -13.07 -8.94
C SER A 389 15.35 -14.22 -8.04
N ILE A 390 15.44 -13.99 -6.72
CA ILE A 390 15.72 -15.05 -5.75
C ILE A 390 14.61 -16.11 -5.80
N LYS A 391 13.34 -15.70 -5.83
CA LYS A 391 12.21 -16.63 -6.00
C LYS A 391 12.41 -17.54 -7.20
N ASN A 392 12.73 -16.97 -8.35
CA ASN A 392 12.91 -17.75 -9.58
C ASN A 392 14.15 -18.66 -9.53
N MET A 393 15.17 -18.32 -8.75
CA MET A 393 16.30 -19.21 -8.49
C MET A 393 15.90 -20.44 -7.65
N LEU A 394 14.85 -20.32 -6.82
CA LEU A 394 14.36 -21.37 -5.93
C LEU A 394 13.25 -22.23 -6.53
N LEU A 395 12.47 -21.66 -7.45
CA LEU A 395 11.37 -22.37 -8.06
C LEU A 395 11.87 -23.48 -9.01
N PRO A 396 11.39 -24.73 -8.85
CA PRO A 396 11.62 -25.78 -9.84
C PRO A 396 11.03 -25.39 -11.19
N THR A 397 11.71 -25.77 -12.27
CA THR A 397 11.18 -25.52 -13.62
C THR A 397 10.35 -26.71 -14.07
N VAL A 398 9.05 -26.50 -14.29
CA VAL A 398 8.16 -27.52 -14.87
C VAL A 398 8.32 -27.55 -16.38
N VAL A 399 8.61 -28.71 -16.95
CA VAL A 399 8.71 -28.87 -18.41
C VAL A 399 7.85 -30.03 -18.89
N ARG A 400 7.22 -29.85 -20.06
CA ARG A 400 6.45 -30.90 -20.73
C ARG A 400 7.37 -31.73 -21.62
N VAL A 401 7.38 -33.04 -21.45
CA VAL A 401 8.19 -33.95 -22.28
C VAL A 401 7.37 -34.35 -23.52
N GLU A 402 7.89 -34.10 -24.72
CA GLU A 402 7.24 -34.58 -25.95
C GLU A 402 7.21 -36.11 -26.02
N GLY A 403 6.02 -36.66 -26.31
CA GLY A 403 5.80 -38.10 -26.45
C GLY A 403 5.28 -38.78 -25.18
N GLU A 404 5.32 -38.10 -24.03
CA GLU A 404 4.59 -38.52 -22.83
C GLU A 404 3.36 -37.62 -22.68
N GLU A 405 2.22 -38.07 -23.24
CA GLU A 405 0.97 -37.29 -23.24
C GLU A 405 0.59 -36.86 -21.81
N GLY A 406 0.88 -35.59 -21.49
CA GLY A 406 0.50 -34.97 -20.23
C GLY A 406 1.45 -35.16 -19.06
N ARG A 407 2.65 -35.74 -19.21
CA ARG A 407 3.60 -35.84 -18.08
C ARG A 407 4.50 -34.60 -18.02
N GLY A 408 4.32 -33.79 -16.97
CA GLY A 408 5.26 -32.74 -16.60
C GLY A 408 6.40 -33.34 -15.78
N ARG A 409 7.65 -33.02 -16.12
CA ARG A 409 8.82 -33.34 -15.30
C ARG A 409 9.26 -32.07 -14.55
N LEU A 410 9.51 -32.21 -13.25
CA LEU A 410 10.11 -31.15 -12.44
C LEU A 410 11.62 -31.21 -12.62
N LEU A 411 12.20 -30.14 -13.16
CA LEU A 411 13.64 -29.94 -13.17
C LEU A 411 14.09 -29.33 -11.84
N PRO A 412 15.31 -29.64 -11.39
CA PRO A 412 15.89 -28.97 -10.24
C PRO A 412 15.90 -27.45 -10.42
N PRO A 413 15.80 -26.68 -9.32
CA PRO A 413 15.90 -25.22 -9.34
C PRO A 413 17.27 -24.74 -9.83
N ALA A 414 17.35 -23.48 -10.24
CA ALA A 414 18.61 -22.89 -10.68
C ALA A 414 19.67 -22.78 -9.55
N VAL A 415 19.24 -22.70 -8.28
CA VAL A 415 20.14 -22.60 -7.11
C VAL A 415 21.04 -23.83 -6.92
N GLU A 416 20.62 -25.01 -7.39
CA GLU A 416 21.40 -26.24 -7.28
C GLU A 416 22.63 -26.25 -8.19
N PHE A 417 22.62 -25.46 -9.26
CA PHE A 417 23.75 -25.35 -10.17
C PHE A 417 24.74 -24.28 -9.70
N ASP A 418 25.89 -24.71 -9.18
CA ASP A 418 26.97 -23.85 -8.68
C ASP A 418 27.32 -22.67 -9.61
N ASP A 419 27.42 -22.93 -10.90
CA ASP A 419 27.78 -21.90 -11.87
C ASP A 419 26.69 -20.83 -12.03
N GLN A 420 25.42 -21.24 -11.99
CA GLN A 420 24.28 -20.31 -12.06
C GLN A 420 24.16 -19.53 -10.75
N ARG A 421 24.32 -20.20 -9.60
CA ARG A 421 24.31 -19.57 -8.28
C ARG A 421 25.42 -18.53 -8.14
N LYS A 422 26.66 -18.87 -8.50
CA LYS A 422 27.80 -17.93 -8.48
C LYS A 422 27.63 -16.78 -9.48
N ALA A 423 27.13 -17.07 -10.69
CA ALA A 423 26.83 -16.03 -11.67
C ALA A 423 25.71 -15.09 -11.20
N PHE A 424 24.69 -15.63 -10.53
CA PHE A 424 23.62 -14.85 -9.92
C PHE A 424 24.16 -14.01 -8.77
N GLN A 425 24.88 -14.61 -7.81
CA GLN A 425 25.49 -13.92 -6.68
C GLN A 425 26.31 -12.70 -7.13
N ALA A 426 27.17 -12.87 -8.13
CA ALA A 426 28.02 -11.81 -8.68
C ALA A 426 27.23 -10.65 -9.31
N ASN A 427 26.02 -10.90 -9.82
CA ASN A 427 25.20 -9.93 -10.54
C ASN A 427 23.88 -9.58 -9.82
N SER A 428 23.66 -10.09 -8.62
CA SER A 428 22.37 -10.02 -7.93
C SER A 428 22.01 -8.62 -7.43
N SER A 429 23.00 -7.71 -7.36
CA SER A 429 22.83 -6.36 -6.82
C SER A 429 23.44 -5.31 -7.74
N PRO A 430 22.65 -4.33 -8.21
CA PRO A 430 23.18 -3.14 -8.88
C PRO A 430 24.32 -2.46 -8.11
N PHE A 431 25.29 -1.91 -8.83
CA PHE A 431 26.51 -1.34 -8.25
C PHE A 431 26.22 -0.29 -7.16
N TRP A 432 25.17 0.51 -7.32
CA TRP A 432 24.79 1.57 -6.39
C TRP A 432 24.05 1.08 -5.14
N ILE A 433 23.67 -0.20 -5.06
CA ILE A 433 23.09 -0.79 -3.84
C ILE A 433 24.14 -1.62 -3.12
N SER A 434 25.10 -2.14 -3.89
CA SER A 434 26.19 -2.97 -3.37
C SER A 434 26.91 -2.32 -2.19
N TRP A 435 27.06 -0.98 -2.17
CA TRP A 435 27.68 -0.28 -1.03
C TRP A 435 26.82 -0.31 0.23
N ILE A 436 25.49 -0.31 0.09
CA ILE A 436 24.54 -0.38 1.20
C ILE A 436 24.52 -1.80 1.74
N GLU A 437 24.43 -2.80 0.86
CA GLU A 437 24.52 -4.21 1.27
C GLU A 437 25.82 -4.50 2.00
N LYS A 438 26.96 -3.92 1.56
CA LYS A 438 28.25 -4.06 2.26
C LYS A 438 28.23 -3.58 3.71
N ILE A 439 27.39 -2.59 4.05
CA ILE A 439 27.28 -2.09 5.42
C ILE A 439 26.64 -3.13 6.33
N TYR A 440 25.73 -3.94 5.80
CA TYR A 440 24.98 -4.94 6.55
C TYR A 440 25.50 -6.37 6.36
N ALA A 441 26.43 -6.57 5.41
CA ALA A 441 26.90 -7.88 4.98
C ALA A 441 27.41 -8.75 6.12
N THR A 442 26.88 -9.97 6.18
CA THR A 442 27.48 -11.07 6.93
C THR A 442 27.84 -12.21 5.97
N PRO A 443 28.90 -12.99 6.24
CA PRO A 443 29.25 -14.12 5.40
C PRO A 443 28.08 -15.09 5.26
N ALA A 444 27.81 -15.54 4.03
CA ALA A 444 26.84 -16.61 3.79
C ALA A 444 27.37 -17.93 4.38
N THR A 445 26.50 -18.62 5.11
CA THR A 445 26.69 -19.89 5.80
C THR A 445 26.06 -21.04 5.02
N ASN A 446 25.01 -20.76 4.24
CA ASN A 446 24.29 -21.73 3.42
C ASN A 446 24.15 -21.25 1.95
N ARG A 447 23.65 -22.13 1.07
CA ARG A 447 23.50 -21.85 -0.37
C ARG A 447 22.42 -20.79 -0.67
N LEU A 448 21.42 -20.64 0.20
CA LEU A 448 20.37 -19.64 0.01
C LEU A 448 20.86 -18.24 0.36
N GLU A 449 21.63 -18.10 1.44
CA GLU A 449 22.27 -16.85 1.84
C GLU A 449 23.16 -16.29 0.73
N GLU A 450 23.81 -17.16 -0.06
CA GLU A 450 24.57 -16.76 -1.26
C GLU A 450 23.71 -16.04 -2.31
N LEU A 451 22.41 -16.35 -2.41
CA LEU A 451 21.50 -15.67 -3.35
C LEU A 451 21.23 -14.20 -2.98
N PHE A 452 21.44 -13.83 -1.71
CA PHE A 452 21.36 -12.42 -1.31
C PHE A 452 22.58 -11.61 -1.76
N GLY A 453 23.58 -12.25 -2.37
CA GLY A 453 24.72 -11.56 -2.95
C GLY A 453 25.69 -11.11 -1.88
N ILE A 454 25.87 -9.79 -1.81
CA ILE A 454 26.79 -9.16 -0.85
C ILE A 454 26.22 -9.19 0.56
N ALA A 455 24.90 -9.09 0.72
CA ALA A 455 24.27 -9.13 2.04
C ALA A 455 24.52 -10.48 2.76
N GLY A 456 24.68 -11.57 1.99
CA GLY A 456 24.96 -12.90 2.52
C GLY A 456 23.94 -13.31 3.58
N GLY A 457 24.40 -13.70 4.77
CA GLY A 457 23.54 -14.18 5.86
C GLY A 457 22.64 -13.11 6.49
N SER A 458 22.90 -11.83 6.24
CA SER A 458 22.01 -10.75 6.68
C SER A 458 20.90 -10.47 5.67
N GLY A 459 20.85 -11.22 4.57
CA GLY A 459 19.99 -10.94 3.43
C GLY A 459 18.51 -10.83 3.81
N LEU A 460 17.98 -11.81 4.54
CA LEU A 460 16.59 -11.83 4.95
C LEU A 460 16.21 -10.62 5.81
N SER A 461 16.98 -10.34 6.86
CA SER A 461 16.71 -9.21 7.77
C SER A 461 16.87 -7.86 7.07
N PHE A 462 17.88 -7.72 6.20
CA PHE A 462 18.09 -6.51 5.40
C PHE A 462 16.91 -6.25 4.46
N TYR A 463 16.48 -7.25 3.68
CA TYR A 463 15.40 -7.06 2.71
C TYR A 463 14.03 -6.91 3.36
N LEU A 464 13.78 -7.53 4.52
CA LEU A 464 12.57 -7.28 5.32
C LEU A 464 12.47 -5.82 5.75
N ASN A 465 13.55 -5.29 6.36
CA ASN A 465 13.63 -3.89 6.77
C ASN A 465 13.56 -2.94 5.57
N SER A 466 14.13 -3.35 4.43
CA SER A 466 14.06 -2.60 3.18
C SER A 466 12.63 -2.49 2.63
N ILE A 467 11.87 -3.61 2.62
CA ILE A 467 10.47 -3.64 2.18
C ILE A 467 9.60 -2.81 3.13
N LYS A 468 9.85 -2.92 4.44
CA LYS A 468 9.18 -2.13 5.47
C LYS A 468 9.40 -0.63 5.26
N PHE A 469 10.66 -0.22 5.14
CA PHE A 469 11.04 1.17 4.90
C PHE A 469 10.42 1.71 3.62
N GLN A 470 10.44 0.94 2.54
CA GLN A 470 9.83 1.32 1.27
C GLN A 470 8.31 1.45 1.36
N THR A 471 7.63 0.49 2.00
CA THR A 471 6.18 0.56 2.23
C THR A 471 5.80 1.81 3.01
N TRP A 472 6.57 2.11 4.06
CA TRP A 472 6.41 3.32 4.86
C TRP A 472 6.62 4.60 4.01
N LEU A 473 7.70 4.67 3.23
CA LEU A 473 8.02 5.83 2.40
C LEU A 473 6.95 6.11 1.34
N VAL A 474 6.37 5.05 0.76
CA VAL A 474 5.27 5.14 -0.21
C VAL A 474 4.02 5.73 0.45
N VAL A 475 3.63 5.21 1.61
CA VAL A 475 2.47 5.69 2.35
C VAL A 475 2.66 7.15 2.78
N ALA A 476 3.81 7.46 3.35
CA ALA A 476 4.12 8.80 3.83
C ALA A 476 4.13 9.82 2.68
N SER A 477 4.69 9.46 1.53
CA SER A 477 4.64 10.28 0.33
C SER A 477 3.21 10.48 -0.17
N LEU A 478 2.42 9.41 -0.21
CA LEU A 478 1.02 9.48 -0.62
C LEU A 478 0.23 10.44 0.28
N VAL A 479 0.35 10.32 1.61
CA VAL A 479 -0.32 11.22 2.54
C VAL A 479 0.06 12.66 2.28
N VAL A 480 1.37 13.00 2.23
CA VAL A 480 1.82 14.36 1.94
C VAL A 480 1.21 14.92 0.65
N PHE A 481 1.14 14.13 -0.42
CA PHE A 481 0.55 14.60 -1.68
C PHE A 481 -0.96 14.76 -1.61
N THR A 482 -1.66 13.78 -1.02
CA THR A 482 -3.11 13.71 -1.02
C THR A 482 -3.77 14.55 0.08
N SER A 483 -3.04 14.92 1.14
CA SER A 483 -3.56 15.76 2.21
C SER A 483 -3.17 17.22 2.02
N ASN A 484 -1.94 17.49 1.59
CA ASN A 484 -1.39 18.86 1.65
C ASN A 484 -1.37 19.57 0.30
N ILE A 485 -1.14 18.84 -0.81
CA ILE A 485 -0.89 19.48 -2.13
C ILE A 485 -2.09 19.32 -3.06
N LEU A 486 -2.44 18.10 -3.44
CA LEU A 486 -3.41 17.85 -4.51
C LEU A 486 -4.82 18.40 -4.26
N PRO A 487 -5.43 18.26 -3.06
CA PRO A 487 -6.79 18.75 -2.86
C PRO A 487 -6.89 20.27 -3.02
N ARG A 488 -5.94 21.03 -2.46
CA ARG A 488 -5.94 22.49 -2.57
C ARG A 488 -5.69 22.95 -4.00
N ASP A 489 -4.79 22.31 -4.73
CA ASP A 489 -4.47 22.73 -6.10
C ASP A 489 -5.59 22.38 -7.07
N VAL A 490 -6.26 21.24 -6.87
CA VAL A 490 -7.48 20.88 -7.61
C VAL A 490 -8.62 21.84 -7.26
N TYR A 491 -8.75 22.23 -5.99
CA TYR A 491 -9.72 23.24 -5.58
C TYR A 491 -9.43 24.60 -6.24
N ALA A 492 -8.17 25.03 -6.24
CA ALA A 492 -7.69 26.25 -6.91
C ALA A 492 -8.02 26.23 -8.40
N LEU A 493 -7.73 25.12 -9.10
CA LEU A 493 -8.02 24.95 -10.53
C LEU A 493 -9.52 25.03 -10.85
N THR A 494 -10.37 24.51 -9.95
CA THR A 494 -11.82 24.52 -10.16
C THR A 494 -12.47 25.86 -9.81
N HIS A 495 -11.76 26.74 -9.09
CA HIS A 495 -12.27 28.01 -8.56
C HIS A 495 -11.39 29.22 -8.94
N LEU A 496 -10.66 29.13 -10.06
CA LEU A 496 -9.72 30.15 -10.54
C LEU A 496 -10.30 31.57 -10.61
N ASP A 497 -11.60 31.71 -10.90
CA ASP A 497 -12.26 33.01 -11.01
C ASP A 497 -12.59 33.64 -9.64
N SER A 498 -12.52 32.86 -8.56
CA SER A 498 -13.02 33.24 -7.22
C SER A 498 -12.00 33.17 -6.10
N VAL A 499 -10.82 32.58 -6.34
CA VAL A 499 -9.79 32.38 -5.33
C VAL A 499 -8.46 32.91 -5.84
N GLN A 500 -7.73 33.62 -4.98
CA GLN A 500 -6.39 34.09 -5.28
C GLN A 500 -5.40 32.92 -5.15
N VAL A 501 -4.75 32.60 -6.26
CA VAL A 501 -3.72 31.54 -6.34
C VAL A 501 -2.34 32.19 -6.31
N GLY A 502 -1.38 31.55 -5.63
CA GLY A 502 0.00 32.02 -5.52
C GLY A 502 0.73 32.12 -6.85
N SER A 503 0.84 31.00 -7.58
CA SER A 503 1.46 30.95 -8.91
C SER A 503 0.54 30.26 -9.94
N PRO A 504 -0.33 31.04 -10.61
CA PRO A 504 -1.26 30.50 -11.61
C PRO A 504 -0.55 29.78 -12.77
N GLU A 505 0.65 30.23 -13.18
CA GLU A 505 1.39 29.58 -14.27
C GLU A 505 1.92 28.18 -13.91
N ASN A 506 2.19 27.93 -12.62
CA ASN A 506 2.73 26.66 -12.15
C ASN A 506 1.65 25.72 -11.60
N LEU A 507 0.43 26.19 -11.38
CA LEU A 507 -0.66 25.41 -10.81
C LEU A 507 -0.97 24.12 -11.59
N VAL A 508 -1.15 24.21 -12.91
CA VAL A 508 -1.43 23.03 -13.74
C VAL A 508 -0.24 22.05 -13.75
N PRO A 509 1.01 22.50 -14.02
CA PRO A 509 2.20 21.64 -13.88
C PRO A 509 2.33 20.98 -12.50
N GLU A 510 2.03 21.71 -11.42
CA GLU A 510 2.09 21.21 -10.04
C GLU A 510 1.14 20.03 -9.83
N VAL A 511 -0.14 20.18 -10.21
CA VAL A 511 -1.13 19.11 -10.15
C VAL A 511 -0.73 17.90 -10.98
N LEU A 512 -0.17 18.11 -12.17
CA LEU A 512 0.28 17.00 -13.02
C LEU A 512 1.45 16.24 -12.41
N VAL A 513 2.45 16.95 -11.86
CA VAL A 513 3.64 16.33 -11.26
C VAL A 513 3.30 15.58 -9.97
N PHE A 514 2.60 16.23 -9.04
CA PHE A 514 2.22 15.58 -7.78
C PHE A 514 1.13 14.53 -7.98
N GLY A 515 0.27 14.69 -8.99
CA GLY A 515 -0.72 13.68 -9.40
C GLY A 515 -0.04 12.42 -9.96
N LEU A 516 1.02 12.60 -10.76
CA LEU A 516 1.85 11.50 -11.24
C LEU A 516 2.56 10.78 -10.08
N PHE A 517 3.12 11.52 -9.12
CA PHE A 517 3.75 10.92 -7.93
C PHE A 517 2.73 10.14 -7.10
N ALA A 518 1.53 10.67 -6.87
CA ALA A 518 0.47 9.94 -6.19
C ALA A 518 0.10 8.65 -6.93
N LEU A 519 -0.04 8.70 -8.26
CA LEU A 519 -0.33 7.53 -9.09
C LEU A 519 0.78 6.46 -9.02
N ILE A 520 2.04 6.88 -9.02
CA ILE A 520 3.19 5.98 -8.87
C ILE A 520 3.15 5.30 -7.49
N ASN A 521 2.95 6.06 -6.41
CA ASN A 521 2.86 5.51 -5.05
C ASN A 521 1.69 4.53 -4.90
N VAL A 522 0.52 4.86 -5.45
CA VAL A 522 -0.62 3.93 -5.49
C VAL A 522 -0.24 2.64 -6.23
N THR A 523 0.43 2.74 -7.37
CA THR A 523 0.89 1.56 -8.14
C THR A 523 1.86 0.70 -7.31
N GLN A 524 2.77 1.32 -6.57
CA GLN A 524 3.70 0.61 -5.68
C GLN A 524 2.96 -0.13 -4.57
N ILE A 525 1.94 0.48 -3.94
CA ILE A 525 1.09 -0.19 -2.93
C ILE A 525 0.47 -1.48 -3.47
N PHE A 526 0.04 -1.51 -4.74
CA PHE A 526 -0.53 -2.72 -5.35
C PHE A 526 0.49 -3.83 -5.62
N VAL A 527 1.78 -3.48 -5.75
CA VAL A 527 2.86 -4.45 -6.02
C VAL A 527 3.54 -4.93 -4.74
N VAL A 528 3.58 -4.13 -3.67
CA VAL A 528 4.15 -4.53 -2.37
C VAL A 528 3.65 -5.91 -1.88
N PRO A 529 2.35 -6.27 -1.96
CA PRO A 529 1.89 -7.60 -1.56
C PRO A 529 2.56 -8.74 -2.33
N ILE A 530 2.92 -8.53 -3.60
CA ILE A 530 3.64 -9.51 -4.41
C ILE A 530 5.08 -9.64 -3.91
N THR A 531 5.75 -8.52 -3.64
CA THR A 531 7.10 -8.51 -3.07
C THR A 531 7.14 -9.21 -1.71
N VAL A 532 6.16 -8.94 -0.84
CA VAL A 532 6.04 -9.57 0.49
C VAL A 532 5.76 -11.06 0.35
N LEU A 533 4.88 -11.48 -0.57
CA LEU A 533 4.63 -12.90 -0.83
C LEU A 533 5.91 -13.62 -1.29
N ASN A 534 6.66 -13.00 -2.19
CA ASN A 534 7.94 -13.55 -2.68
C ASN A 534 8.97 -13.63 -1.55
N PHE A 535 9.05 -12.60 -0.70
CA PHE A 535 9.88 -12.61 0.50
C PHE A 535 9.50 -13.77 1.44
N CYS A 536 8.22 -13.92 1.76
CA CYS A 536 7.77 -15.00 2.65
C CYS A 536 8.05 -16.39 2.08
N LEU A 537 7.94 -16.58 0.76
CA LEU A 537 8.33 -17.83 0.12
C LEU A 537 9.82 -18.14 0.34
N ILE A 538 10.68 -17.14 0.15
CA ILE A 538 12.13 -17.26 0.32
C ILE A 538 12.46 -17.58 1.78
N SER A 539 11.89 -16.84 2.73
CA SER A 539 12.09 -17.06 4.17
C SER A 539 11.63 -18.45 4.61
N CYS A 540 10.55 -18.95 4.02
CA CYS A 540 10.06 -20.30 4.26
C CYS A 540 11.05 -21.36 3.76
N VAL A 541 11.63 -21.20 2.58
CA VAL A 541 12.66 -22.15 2.11
C VAL A 541 13.89 -22.12 3.02
N GLU A 542 14.28 -20.94 3.51
CA GLU A 542 15.43 -20.83 4.43
C GLU A 542 15.22 -21.56 5.74
N SER A 543 14.06 -21.37 6.36
CA SER A 543 13.80 -21.95 7.68
C SER A 543 13.79 -23.48 7.65
N PHE A 544 13.54 -24.12 6.49
CA PHE A 544 13.74 -25.56 6.34
C PHE A 544 15.22 -25.95 6.35
N VAL A 545 16.06 -25.21 5.62
CA VAL A 545 17.51 -25.46 5.54
C VAL A 545 18.17 -25.33 6.92
N ASP A 546 17.78 -24.32 7.70
CA ASP A 546 18.31 -24.09 9.04
C ASP A 546 17.90 -25.18 10.04
N THR A 547 16.71 -25.76 9.89
CA THR A 547 16.21 -26.81 10.80
C THR A 547 17.01 -28.11 10.62
N GLU A 548 17.29 -28.50 9.37
CA GLU A 548 18.14 -29.67 9.10
C GLU A 548 19.57 -29.48 9.60
N ALA A 549 20.16 -28.29 9.37
CA ALA A 549 21.50 -27.99 9.85
C ALA A 549 21.63 -28.11 11.37
N GLN A 550 20.52 -27.95 12.12
CA GLN A 550 20.48 -28.15 13.57
C GLN A 550 20.28 -29.62 13.98
N GLU A 551 19.52 -30.41 13.22
CA GLU A 551 19.35 -31.84 13.50
C GLU A 551 20.61 -32.67 13.19
N ASP A 552 21.42 -32.21 12.24
CA ASP A 552 22.72 -32.82 11.90
C ASP A 552 23.86 -32.46 12.86
N ILE A 553 23.61 -31.67 13.91
CA ILE A 553 24.54 -31.55 15.04
C ILE A 553 24.29 -32.78 15.93
N PRO A 554 25.14 -33.83 15.89
CA PRO A 554 24.97 -34.97 16.76
C PRO A 554 25.00 -34.45 18.20
N ASN A 555 23.93 -34.73 18.97
CA ASN A 555 23.81 -34.42 20.40
C ASN A 555 25.19 -34.42 21.08
N ALA A 556 25.78 -33.23 21.25
CA ALA A 556 27.12 -33.03 21.80
C ALA A 556 27.03 -32.65 23.27
#